data_AF-A0A812GNT3-F1
#
_entry.id   AF-A0A812GNT3-F1
#
_cell.length_a   1.000
_cell.length_b   1.000
_cell.length_c   1.000
_cell.angle_alpha   90.00
_cell.angle_beta   90.00
_cell.angle_gamma   90.00
#
_symmetry.space_group_name_H-M   'P 1'
#
loop_
_entity.id
_entity.type
_entity.pdbx_description
1 polymer ?
#
loop_
_entity_poly.entity_id
_entity_poly.type
_entity_poly.pdbx_seq_one_letter_code
_entity_poly.pdbx_strand_id
1 'polypeptide(L)'
;MSEDVRAAVGKMSRVLRLAKDRANTQFGKVRERAKRFSLGGSPTTSQSAPSATESSSAFMEDPDQKVKQLMDLGFSEAAARHALRACGGHLDIAGPWLLDEQNADELLAAEVAAQEVGSPARPPLAAGGRARVTGLQTASAAALNGSDVLLQKWDAASQRWIVSMPDGTVKSIRPQNLDPLYASPHGRPVHEDEPAEQTEQTEQRYSAGQPEQSGQHQAGPASASAAAPEDERSDLDREELKILARTMLESTGQPRQQSVTDEVLEALSEADLLELIDGLSRDLFVRTDGQQEAQEPPARPDVAGKIVELELEETRLRSLAEAQAKRAEELEAREAALQEAEAALERRRSEGKEPAEASAPAVRIPFVAPKEDMQDASPTSTTLEAERAELQRLREEASEMQTWAHVRMSVEAAAKDLELRQEAAKLELEETRLRSLAEAQAKRAEELEAREAALQEAEAALERRRSEGKEPAEASAPAVRIPFVAPKEDMQDASPTSTTLEAERAELQRLREGVEAAAKDLELRQEAAKRAAEERELQFLEEESAQGPWLNA
;
A
#
# COMPACT_ATOMS: atom_id res chain seq x y z
N MET A 1 -35.43 -14.72 -4.52
CA MET A 1 -34.76 -13.84 -5.51
C MET A 1 -35.79 -13.40 -6.53
N SER A 2 -36.07 -12.10 -6.62
CA SER A 2 -37.02 -11.54 -7.59
C SER A 2 -36.51 -11.72 -9.03
N GLU A 3 -37.42 -11.74 -10.00
CA GLU A 3 -37.08 -11.86 -11.43
C GLU A 3 -36.12 -10.75 -11.90
N ASP A 4 -36.17 -9.58 -11.27
CA ASP A 4 -35.28 -8.45 -11.54
C ASP A 4 -33.82 -8.73 -11.18
N VAL A 5 -33.57 -9.44 -10.07
CA VAL A 5 -32.20 -9.85 -9.68
C VAL A 5 -31.65 -10.85 -10.69
N ARG A 6 -32.49 -11.78 -11.17
CA ARG A 6 -32.08 -12.74 -12.20
C ARG A 6 -31.77 -12.04 -13.54
N ALA A 7 -32.54 -11.02 -13.89
CA ALA A 7 -32.30 -10.20 -15.08
C ALA A 7 -31.01 -9.36 -14.96
N ALA A 8 -30.74 -8.79 -13.79
CA ALA A 8 -29.51 -8.03 -13.51
C ALA A 8 -28.26 -8.92 -13.59
N VAL A 9 -28.29 -10.10 -12.96
CA VAL A 9 -27.20 -11.08 -13.04
C VAL A 9 -26.96 -11.56 -14.48
N GLY A 10 -28.03 -11.71 -15.26
CA GLY A 10 -27.95 -12.04 -16.69
C GLY A 10 -27.26 -10.94 -17.52
N LYS A 11 -27.56 -9.65 -17.24
CA LYS A 11 -26.92 -8.51 -17.90
C LYS A 11 -25.44 -8.41 -17.54
N MET A 12 -25.10 -8.55 -16.25
CA MET A 12 -23.72 -8.53 -15.76
C MET A 12 -22.87 -9.66 -16.35
N SER A 13 -23.44 -10.86 -16.43
CA SER A 13 -22.79 -12.02 -17.07
C SER A 13 -22.52 -11.81 -18.56
N ARG A 14 -23.33 -11.01 -19.25
CA ARG A 14 -23.14 -10.67 -20.67
C ARG A 14 -22.02 -9.63 -20.85
N VAL A 15 -21.95 -8.64 -19.96
CA VAL A 15 -20.90 -7.62 -19.95
C VAL A 15 -19.54 -8.26 -19.66
N LEU A 16 -19.46 -9.16 -18.67
CA LEU A 16 -18.24 -9.89 -18.36
C LEU A 16 -17.78 -10.80 -19.52
N ARG A 17 -18.72 -11.44 -20.24
CA ARG A 17 -18.38 -12.21 -21.45
C ARG A 17 -17.80 -11.33 -22.56
N LEU A 18 -18.41 -10.17 -22.82
CA LEU A 18 -17.92 -9.23 -23.83
C LEU A 18 -16.56 -8.62 -23.45
N ALA A 19 -16.33 -8.33 -22.17
CA ALA A 19 -15.02 -7.87 -21.68
C ALA A 19 -13.94 -8.95 -21.85
N LYS A 20 -14.27 -10.21 -21.51
CA LYS A 20 -13.38 -11.36 -21.70
C LYS A 20 -13.05 -11.62 -23.17
N ASP A 21 -14.04 -11.52 -24.06
CA ASP A 21 -13.83 -11.69 -25.51
C ASP A 21 -12.97 -10.57 -26.10
N ARG A 22 -13.11 -9.33 -25.59
CA ARG A 22 -12.28 -8.18 -25.98
C ARG A 22 -10.83 -8.31 -25.52
N ALA A 23 -10.61 -8.81 -24.30
CA ALA A 23 -9.26 -9.13 -23.81
C ALA A 23 -8.62 -10.24 -24.67
N ASN A 24 -9.33 -11.34 -24.92
CA ASN A 24 -8.84 -12.45 -25.75
C ASN A 24 -8.49 -12.03 -27.18
N THR A 25 -9.21 -11.07 -27.77
CA THR A 25 -8.88 -10.56 -29.11
C THR A 25 -7.67 -9.64 -29.13
N GLN A 26 -7.35 -8.94 -28.03
CA GLN A 26 -6.11 -8.17 -27.94
C GLN A 26 -4.89 -9.08 -27.73
N PHE A 27 -4.98 -10.06 -26.83
CA PHE A 27 -3.92 -11.04 -26.61
C PHE A 27 -3.68 -11.95 -27.82
N GLY A 28 -4.73 -12.30 -28.56
CA GLY A 28 -4.61 -13.08 -29.80
C GLY A 28 -3.76 -12.40 -30.88
N LYS A 29 -3.82 -11.07 -31.00
CA LYS A 29 -3.00 -10.31 -31.96
C LYS A 29 -1.53 -10.26 -31.56
N VAL A 30 -1.24 -10.14 -30.27
CA VAL A 30 0.13 -10.20 -29.73
C VAL A 30 0.72 -11.59 -29.95
N ARG A 31 -0.06 -12.65 -29.67
CA ARG A 31 0.34 -14.05 -29.88
C ARG A 31 0.61 -14.40 -31.35
N GLU A 32 -0.19 -13.89 -32.28
CA GLU A 32 0.05 -14.03 -33.73
C GLU A 32 1.36 -13.33 -34.17
N ARG A 33 1.64 -12.15 -33.61
CA ARG A 33 2.86 -11.39 -33.94
C ARG A 33 4.12 -12.07 -33.40
N ALA A 34 4.05 -12.63 -32.18
CA ALA A 34 5.11 -13.44 -31.58
C ALA A 34 5.37 -14.74 -32.37
N LYS A 35 4.32 -15.45 -32.80
CA LYS A 35 4.45 -16.66 -33.63
C LYS A 35 5.11 -16.40 -34.99
N ARG A 36 4.85 -15.24 -35.61
CA ARG A 36 5.52 -14.87 -36.88
C ARG A 36 7.00 -14.57 -36.71
N PHE A 37 7.41 -14.09 -35.53
CA PHE A 37 8.82 -13.87 -35.21
C PHE A 37 9.55 -15.20 -34.93
N SER A 38 8.88 -16.16 -34.30
CA SER A 38 9.44 -17.48 -33.96
C SER A 38 9.59 -18.44 -35.16
N LEU A 39 8.91 -18.19 -36.30
CA LEU A 39 8.93 -19.07 -37.48
C LEU A 39 9.71 -18.51 -38.67
N GLY A 40 10.32 -17.32 -38.54
CA GLY A 40 11.19 -16.73 -39.54
C GLY A 40 12.59 -17.36 -39.53
N GLY A 41 12.70 -18.64 -39.86
CA GLY A 41 14.01 -19.27 -40.11
C GLY A 41 14.74 -18.57 -41.25
N SER A 42 15.94 -18.06 -40.99
CA SER A 42 16.85 -17.55 -42.02
C SER A 42 17.14 -18.63 -43.08
N PRO A 43 17.30 -18.24 -44.36
CA PRO A 43 17.63 -19.17 -45.42
C PRO A 43 19.01 -19.77 -45.18
N THR A 44 19.05 -21.09 -45.22
CA THR A 44 20.24 -21.93 -45.14
C THR A 44 21.22 -21.59 -46.26
N THR A 45 22.34 -20.94 -45.92
CA THR A 45 23.55 -20.95 -46.74
C THR A 45 24.42 -22.09 -46.25
N SER A 46 24.44 -23.16 -47.03
CA SER A 46 25.35 -24.30 -46.87
C SER A 46 26.79 -23.84 -47.05
N GLN A 47 27.61 -23.89 -45.99
CA GLN A 47 29.05 -24.15 -46.13
C GLN A 47 29.69 -24.51 -44.78
N SER A 48 30.25 -25.72 -44.79
CA SER A 48 31.46 -26.17 -44.09
C SER A 48 31.60 -25.92 -42.58
N ALA A 49 31.63 -27.05 -41.85
CA ALA A 49 32.09 -27.15 -40.48
C ALA A 49 33.43 -26.43 -40.24
N PRO A 50 33.52 -25.73 -39.09
CA PRO A 50 34.73 -25.82 -38.30
C PRO A 50 34.42 -26.23 -36.85
N SER A 51 35.39 -26.95 -36.34
CA SER A 51 35.51 -27.54 -35.02
C SER A 51 35.16 -26.62 -33.86
N ALA A 52 34.58 -27.25 -32.85
CA ALA A 52 34.38 -26.75 -31.50
C ALA A 52 35.63 -26.04 -30.95
N THR A 53 35.47 -24.76 -30.66
CA THR A 53 36.18 -24.12 -29.55
C THR A 53 35.25 -23.06 -29.00
N GLU A 54 34.73 -23.35 -27.81
CA GLU A 54 33.87 -22.53 -26.99
C GLU A 54 34.52 -21.16 -26.76
N SER A 55 34.23 -20.20 -27.63
CA SER A 55 34.38 -18.78 -27.32
C SER A 55 33.13 -18.36 -26.56
N SER A 56 33.06 -18.79 -25.30
CA SER A 56 32.10 -18.31 -24.29
C SER A 56 32.48 -16.89 -23.87
N SER A 57 32.53 -15.99 -24.85
CA SER A 57 32.40 -14.56 -24.65
C SER A 57 30.91 -14.29 -24.64
N ALA A 58 30.25 -14.63 -23.53
CA ALA A 58 28.98 -14.04 -23.17
C ALA A 58 29.22 -12.53 -23.10
N PHE A 59 29.09 -11.87 -24.25
CA PHE A 59 28.89 -10.44 -24.31
C PHE A 59 27.73 -10.20 -23.34
N MET A 60 28.02 -9.57 -22.20
CA MET A 60 27.03 -9.03 -21.31
C MET A 60 26.30 -7.96 -22.11
N GLU A 61 25.37 -8.40 -22.96
CA GLU A 61 24.40 -7.53 -23.59
C GLU A 61 23.74 -6.77 -22.46
N ASP A 62 23.81 -5.45 -22.57
CA ASP A 62 23.29 -4.53 -21.58
C ASP A 62 21.83 -4.92 -21.27
N PRO A 63 21.47 -5.20 -20.01
CA PRO A 63 20.12 -5.58 -19.65
C PRO A 63 19.08 -4.58 -20.17
N ASP A 64 19.42 -3.30 -20.28
CA ASP A 64 18.53 -2.28 -20.83
C ASP A 64 18.25 -2.49 -22.34
N GLN A 65 19.20 -3.06 -23.09
CA GLN A 65 18.99 -3.40 -24.50
C GLN A 65 17.98 -4.55 -24.65
N LYS A 66 18.01 -5.54 -23.75
CA LYS A 66 17.03 -6.66 -23.72
C LYS A 66 15.65 -6.18 -23.30
N VAL A 67 15.57 -5.30 -22.30
CA VAL A 67 14.31 -4.64 -21.90
C VAL A 67 13.71 -3.91 -23.09
N LYS A 68 14.52 -3.13 -23.82
CA LYS A 68 14.07 -2.42 -25.02
C LYS A 68 13.53 -3.36 -26.10
N GLN A 69 14.16 -4.52 -26.33
CA GLN A 69 13.67 -5.51 -27.28
C GLN A 69 12.28 -6.06 -26.89
N LEU A 70 12.04 -6.34 -25.60
CA LEU A 70 10.71 -6.76 -25.12
C LEU A 70 9.69 -5.62 -25.21
N MET A 71 10.09 -4.37 -24.97
CA MET A 71 9.22 -3.20 -25.17
C MET A 71 8.84 -3.01 -26.64
N ASP A 72 9.76 -3.23 -27.58
CA ASP A 72 9.48 -3.19 -29.02
C ASP A 72 8.46 -4.28 -29.46
N LEU A 73 8.33 -5.37 -28.68
CA LEU A 73 7.30 -6.39 -28.84
C LEU A 73 5.94 -5.99 -28.23
N GLY A 74 5.89 -4.89 -27.48
CA GLY A 74 4.67 -4.31 -26.91
C GLY A 74 4.44 -4.60 -25.43
N PHE A 75 5.42 -5.16 -24.72
CA PHE A 75 5.35 -5.33 -23.27
C PHE A 75 5.73 -4.02 -22.55
N SER A 76 5.18 -3.77 -21.36
CA SER A 76 5.58 -2.61 -20.57
C SER A 76 7.01 -2.78 -20.03
N GLU A 77 7.70 -1.67 -19.76
CA GLU A 77 9.09 -1.69 -19.29
C GLU A 77 9.21 -2.45 -17.96
N ALA A 78 8.24 -2.26 -17.06
CA ALA A 78 8.16 -2.94 -15.78
C ALA A 78 8.04 -4.46 -15.94
N ALA A 79 7.10 -4.90 -16.78
CA ALA A 79 6.90 -6.30 -17.13
C ALA A 79 8.18 -6.92 -17.74
N ALA A 80 8.81 -6.22 -18.69
CA ALA A 80 10.03 -6.66 -19.35
C ALA A 80 11.20 -6.82 -18.37
N ARG A 81 11.43 -5.83 -17.49
CA ARG A 81 12.46 -5.89 -16.44
C ARG A 81 12.20 -7.02 -15.45
N HIS A 82 10.94 -7.21 -15.05
CA HIS A 82 10.55 -8.25 -14.11
C HIS A 82 10.75 -9.65 -14.70
N ALA A 83 10.27 -9.88 -15.93
CA ALA A 83 10.45 -11.16 -16.63
C ALA A 83 11.93 -11.48 -16.86
N LEU A 84 12.75 -10.50 -17.27
CA LEU A 84 14.19 -10.71 -17.40
C LEU A 84 14.84 -11.05 -16.06
N ARG A 85 14.39 -10.47 -14.93
CA ARG A 85 14.91 -10.84 -13.61
C ARG A 85 14.52 -12.27 -13.23
N ALA A 86 13.26 -12.65 -13.44
CA ALA A 86 12.74 -13.99 -13.15
C ALA A 86 13.46 -15.06 -14.00
N CYS A 87 13.81 -14.72 -15.24
CA CYS A 87 14.50 -15.63 -16.17
C CYS A 87 16.02 -15.47 -16.19
N GLY A 88 16.64 -14.84 -15.20
CA GLY A 88 18.12 -14.72 -15.12
C GLY A 88 18.76 -13.91 -16.27
N GLY A 89 18.01 -13.03 -16.92
CA GLY A 89 18.45 -12.17 -18.01
C GLY A 89 18.37 -12.81 -19.40
N HIS A 90 17.76 -13.99 -19.51
CA HIS A 90 17.59 -14.74 -20.76
C HIS A 90 16.32 -14.31 -21.51
N LEU A 91 16.50 -13.65 -22.66
CA LEU A 91 15.39 -13.08 -23.46
C LEU A 91 14.49 -14.17 -24.06
N ASP A 92 15.09 -15.29 -24.45
CA ASP A 92 14.47 -16.47 -25.02
C ASP A 92 13.48 -17.15 -24.06
N ILE A 93 13.75 -17.07 -22.76
CA ILE A 93 12.86 -17.59 -21.71
C ILE A 93 11.86 -16.51 -21.25
N ALA A 94 12.31 -15.24 -21.16
CA ALA A 94 11.46 -14.12 -20.72
C ALA A 94 10.26 -13.86 -21.65
N GLY A 95 10.41 -14.04 -22.96
CA GLY A 95 9.31 -13.85 -23.93
C GLY A 95 8.13 -14.81 -23.70
N PRO A 96 8.35 -16.14 -23.68
CA PRO A 96 7.32 -17.10 -23.30
C PRO A 96 6.78 -16.90 -21.88
N TRP A 97 7.65 -16.57 -20.92
CA TRP A 97 7.25 -16.31 -19.52
C TRP A 97 6.23 -15.17 -19.41
N LEU A 98 6.43 -14.08 -20.17
CA LEU A 98 5.50 -12.95 -20.26
C LEU A 98 4.13 -13.29 -20.87
N LEU A 99 4.04 -14.39 -21.61
CA LEU A 99 2.82 -14.83 -22.28
C LEU A 99 2.08 -15.93 -21.52
N ASP A 100 2.65 -16.43 -20.43
CA ASP A 100 2.03 -17.45 -19.60
C ASP A 100 0.98 -16.81 -18.67
N GLU A 101 -0.23 -17.37 -18.65
CA GLU A 101 -1.33 -16.89 -17.81
C GLU A 101 -1.04 -17.08 -16.32
N GLN A 102 -0.19 -18.05 -15.95
CA GLN A 102 0.19 -18.30 -14.56
C GLN A 102 1.01 -17.15 -13.96
N ASN A 103 1.71 -16.38 -14.79
CA ASN A 103 2.56 -15.26 -14.36
C ASN A 103 1.83 -13.91 -14.46
N ALA A 104 0.56 -13.89 -14.87
CA ALA A 104 -0.18 -12.66 -15.12
C ALA A 104 -0.34 -11.80 -13.85
N ASP A 105 -0.53 -12.44 -12.70
CA ASP A 105 -0.68 -11.73 -11.41
C ASP A 105 0.63 -11.09 -10.97
N GLU A 106 1.77 -11.76 -11.16
CA GLU A 106 3.10 -11.22 -10.86
C GLU A 106 3.44 -10.03 -11.78
N LEU A 107 3.05 -10.11 -13.06
CA LEU A 107 3.22 -9.03 -14.01
C LEU A 107 2.38 -7.81 -13.64
N LEU A 108 1.12 -8.01 -13.24
CA LEU A 108 0.26 -6.93 -12.78
C LEU A 108 0.84 -6.28 -11.50
N ALA A 109 1.31 -7.10 -10.55
CA ALA A 109 1.95 -6.61 -9.34
C ALA A 109 3.22 -5.83 -9.64
N ALA A 110 4.08 -6.31 -10.54
CA ALA A 110 5.28 -5.62 -10.97
C ALA A 110 4.97 -4.28 -11.67
N GLU A 111 3.87 -4.21 -12.43
CA GLU A 111 3.43 -2.99 -13.09
C GLU A 111 2.86 -1.96 -12.11
N VAL A 112 2.08 -2.41 -11.12
CA VAL A 112 1.62 -1.55 -10.00
C VAL A 112 2.81 -1.05 -9.19
N ALA A 113 3.72 -1.93 -8.81
CA ALA A 113 4.93 -1.56 -8.08
C ALA A 113 5.80 -0.59 -8.89
N ALA A 114 5.92 -0.77 -10.21
CA ALA A 114 6.63 0.17 -11.05
C ALA A 114 5.89 1.50 -11.25
N GLN A 115 4.56 1.54 -11.14
CA GLN A 115 3.83 2.82 -11.09
C GLN A 115 4.06 3.54 -9.76
N GLU A 116 4.20 2.80 -8.66
CA GLU A 116 4.52 3.36 -7.35
C GLU A 116 5.98 3.81 -7.23
N VAL A 117 6.91 3.02 -7.77
CA VAL A 117 8.38 3.24 -7.70
C VAL A 117 8.91 4.09 -8.86
N GLY A 118 8.25 4.05 -10.03
CA GLY A 118 8.64 4.72 -11.27
C GLY A 118 8.26 6.19 -11.37
N SER A 119 7.64 6.76 -10.33
CA SER A 119 7.88 8.17 -10.03
C SER A 119 9.16 8.22 -9.20
N PRO A 120 10.35 8.44 -9.81
CA PRO A 120 11.63 8.37 -9.10
C PRO A 120 11.52 9.27 -7.88
N ALA A 121 11.37 8.66 -6.70
CA ALA A 121 10.82 9.24 -5.47
C ALA A 121 10.85 10.77 -5.51
N ARG A 122 9.84 11.37 -6.18
CA ARG A 122 9.75 12.82 -6.23
C ARG A 122 9.66 13.20 -4.77
N PRO A 123 10.57 14.05 -4.24
CA PRO A 123 10.49 14.47 -2.86
C PRO A 123 9.05 14.86 -2.59
N PRO A 124 8.47 14.37 -1.48
CA PRO A 124 7.12 14.75 -1.14
C PRO A 124 7.04 16.28 -1.19
N LEU A 125 6.13 16.77 -2.03
CA LEU A 125 5.86 18.20 -2.13
C LEU A 125 5.46 18.68 -0.73
N ALA A 126 6.18 19.66 -0.20
CA ALA A 126 5.93 20.20 1.14
C ALA A 126 5.51 21.66 1.04
N ALA A 127 4.61 22.10 1.93
CA ALA A 127 4.30 23.51 2.09
C ALA A 127 5.58 24.31 2.37
N GLY A 128 5.74 25.46 1.72
CA GLY A 128 6.96 26.27 1.70
C GLY A 128 8.00 25.83 0.66
N GLY A 129 7.88 24.64 0.08
CA GLY A 129 8.79 24.14 -0.95
C GLY A 129 8.65 24.89 -2.27
N ARG A 130 9.69 24.83 -3.11
CA ARG A 130 9.64 25.32 -4.50
C ARG A 130 9.42 24.16 -5.46
N ALA A 131 8.62 24.40 -6.48
CA ALA A 131 8.39 23.43 -7.55
C ALA A 131 8.36 24.14 -8.90
N ARG A 132 8.63 23.40 -9.97
CA ARG A 132 8.44 23.87 -11.34
C ARG A 132 7.15 23.28 -11.89
N VAL A 133 6.32 24.13 -12.48
CA VAL A 133 5.10 23.67 -13.14
C VAL A 133 5.45 22.96 -14.44
N THR A 134 4.97 21.75 -14.65
CA THR A 134 5.21 20.95 -15.86
C THR A 134 3.94 20.21 -16.29
N GLY A 135 3.87 19.75 -17.54
CA GLY A 135 2.81 18.83 -17.99
C GLY A 135 1.39 19.40 -18.14
N LEU A 136 1.16 20.71 -18.01
CA LEU A 136 -0.17 21.30 -18.25
C LEU A 136 -0.49 21.31 -19.75
N GLN A 137 -1.57 20.65 -20.16
CA GLN A 137 -1.97 20.50 -21.57
C GLN A 137 -2.99 21.53 -22.04
N THR A 138 -3.74 22.16 -21.14
CA THR A 138 -4.78 23.13 -21.50
C THR A 138 -4.15 24.39 -22.07
N ALA A 139 -4.63 24.92 -23.20
CA ALA A 139 -4.00 26.05 -23.89
C ALA A 139 -3.80 27.29 -23.00
N SER A 140 -4.74 27.58 -22.09
CA SER A 140 -4.63 28.68 -21.12
C SER A 140 -3.63 28.43 -19.99
N ALA A 141 -3.32 27.16 -19.70
CA ALA A 141 -2.45 26.74 -18.60
C ALA A 141 -1.05 26.35 -19.09
N ALA A 142 -0.89 26.03 -20.38
CA ALA A 142 0.38 25.66 -20.99
C ALA A 142 1.45 26.75 -20.86
N ALA A 143 1.04 28.02 -20.82
CA ALA A 143 1.93 29.17 -20.58
C ALA A 143 2.59 29.16 -19.19
N LEU A 144 2.07 28.37 -18.24
CA LEU A 144 2.64 28.23 -16.90
C LEU A 144 3.73 27.16 -16.84
N ASN A 145 3.81 26.26 -17.83
CA ASN A 145 4.84 25.23 -17.84
C ASN A 145 6.23 25.88 -17.91
N GLY A 146 7.14 25.43 -17.05
CA GLY A 146 8.47 26.00 -16.85
C GLY A 146 8.55 27.08 -15.78
N SER A 147 7.42 27.56 -15.24
CA SER A 147 7.43 28.56 -14.16
C SER A 147 7.76 27.93 -12.82
N ASP A 148 8.62 28.60 -12.06
CA ASP A 148 8.93 28.22 -10.68
C ASP A 148 7.88 28.82 -9.74
N VAL A 149 7.36 28.00 -8.83
CA VAL A 149 6.25 28.33 -7.93
C VAL A 149 6.58 27.95 -6.49
N LEU A 150 5.96 28.64 -5.55
CA LEU A 150 6.08 28.36 -4.11
C LEU A 150 4.82 27.65 -3.62
N LEU A 151 4.98 26.46 -3.07
CA LEU A 151 3.88 25.64 -2.55
C LEU A 151 3.37 26.28 -1.25
N GLN A 152 2.12 26.78 -1.21
CA GLN A 152 1.56 27.34 0.02
C GLN A 152 0.93 26.26 0.89
N LYS A 153 -0.09 25.56 0.38
CA LYS A 153 -0.80 24.52 1.12
C LYS A 153 -1.41 23.47 0.19
N TRP A 154 -1.58 22.27 0.72
CA TRP A 154 -2.35 21.22 0.07
C TRP A 154 -3.84 21.45 0.32
N ASP A 155 -4.63 21.54 -0.74
CA ASP A 155 -6.08 21.55 -0.65
C ASP A 155 -6.60 20.12 -0.85
N ALA A 156 -6.96 19.47 0.26
CA ALA A 156 -7.44 18.10 0.28
C ALA A 156 -8.78 17.92 -0.44
N ALA A 157 -9.63 18.96 -0.46
CA ALA A 157 -10.95 18.89 -1.10
C ALA A 157 -10.82 18.80 -2.63
N SER A 158 -9.89 19.56 -3.21
CA SER A 158 -9.67 19.57 -4.66
C SER A 158 -8.54 18.64 -5.14
N GLN A 159 -7.80 18.04 -4.20
CA GLN A 159 -6.58 17.27 -4.44
C GLN A 159 -5.55 18.04 -5.29
N ARG A 160 -5.33 19.30 -4.93
CA ARG A 160 -4.43 20.20 -5.64
C ARG A 160 -3.60 21.02 -4.66
N TRP A 161 -2.38 21.35 -5.07
CA TRP A 161 -1.53 22.31 -4.39
C TRP A 161 -1.98 23.72 -4.73
N ILE A 162 -2.21 24.52 -3.69
CA ILE A 162 -2.30 25.97 -3.83
C ILE A 162 -0.87 26.50 -3.89
N VAL A 163 -0.52 27.05 -5.04
CA VAL A 163 0.83 27.56 -5.34
C VAL A 163 0.78 29.07 -5.56
N SER A 164 1.80 29.75 -5.06
CA SER A 164 2.03 31.17 -5.32
C SER A 164 3.04 31.31 -6.46
N MET A 165 2.63 32.01 -7.51
CA MET A 165 3.45 32.34 -8.66
C MET A 165 4.31 33.58 -8.35
N PRO A 166 5.40 33.83 -9.11
CA PRO A 166 6.26 35.01 -8.92
C PRO A 166 5.55 36.35 -9.15
N ASP A 167 4.45 36.37 -9.91
CA ASP A 167 3.61 37.54 -10.15
C ASP A 167 2.64 37.84 -9.00
N GLY A 168 2.70 37.07 -7.92
CA GLY A 168 1.80 37.16 -6.76
C GLY A 168 0.46 36.46 -6.96
N THR A 169 0.19 35.90 -8.15
CA THR A 169 -1.06 35.17 -8.39
C THR A 169 -1.03 33.81 -7.69
N VAL A 170 -2.18 33.39 -7.20
CA VAL A 170 -2.35 32.09 -6.53
C VAL A 170 -3.11 31.15 -7.47
N LYS A 171 -2.58 29.94 -7.69
CA LYS A 171 -3.17 28.93 -8.58
C LYS A 171 -3.27 27.57 -7.91
N SER A 172 -4.23 26.77 -8.36
CA SER A 172 -4.47 25.40 -7.88
C SER A 172 -4.00 24.38 -8.93
N ILE A 173 -2.90 23.67 -8.64
CA ILE A 173 -2.20 22.78 -9.57
C ILE A 173 -2.10 21.36 -8.99
N ARG A 174 -2.31 20.33 -9.83
CA ARG A 174 -2.20 18.93 -9.39
C ARG A 174 -0.73 18.56 -9.11
N PRO A 175 -0.45 17.66 -8.14
CA PRO A 175 0.91 17.20 -7.82
C PRO A 175 1.70 16.68 -9.03
N GLN A 176 1.03 15.99 -9.95
CA GLN A 176 1.63 15.41 -11.16
C GLN A 176 2.31 16.47 -12.04
N ASN A 177 1.76 17.69 -12.02
CA ASN A 177 2.18 18.83 -12.82
C ASN A 177 3.18 19.73 -12.08
N LEU A 178 3.76 19.23 -10.98
CA LEU A 178 4.74 19.92 -10.17
C LEU A 178 5.99 19.05 -10.04
N ASP A 179 7.10 19.54 -10.56
CA ASP A 179 8.43 18.97 -10.36
C ASP A 179 9.10 19.65 -9.16
N PRO A 180 9.39 18.93 -8.05
CA PRO A 180 10.07 19.50 -6.91
C PRO A 180 11.42 20.10 -7.33
N LEU A 181 11.62 21.39 -7.07
CA LEU A 181 12.92 22.00 -7.20
C LEU A 181 13.60 21.83 -5.86
N TYR A 182 14.53 20.88 -5.77
CA TYR A 182 15.40 20.78 -4.62
C TYR A 182 16.03 22.15 -4.40
N ALA A 183 15.66 22.81 -3.30
CA ALA A 183 16.42 23.94 -2.81
C ALA A 183 17.81 23.38 -2.60
N SER A 184 18.74 23.72 -3.50
CA SER A 184 20.12 23.31 -3.35
C SER A 184 20.53 23.78 -1.95
N PRO A 185 20.88 22.89 -1.01
CA PRO A 185 21.08 23.24 0.40
C PRO A 185 22.28 24.18 0.64
N HIS A 186 22.84 24.74 -0.44
CA HIS A 186 23.95 25.69 -0.47
C HIS A 186 23.52 27.15 -0.62
N GLY A 187 22.23 27.46 -0.59
CA GLY A 187 21.74 28.83 -0.43
C GLY A 187 21.87 29.30 1.01
N ARG A 188 23.09 29.53 1.50
CA ARG A 188 23.32 30.26 2.76
C ARG A 188 22.60 31.61 2.65
N PRO A 189 21.76 32.00 3.61
CA PRO A 189 21.20 33.35 3.63
C PRO A 189 22.39 34.31 3.67
N VAL A 190 22.53 35.12 2.63
CA VAL A 190 23.44 36.25 2.64
C VAL A 190 22.90 37.16 3.74
N HIS A 191 23.61 37.19 4.86
CA HIS A 191 23.41 38.15 5.94
C HIS A 191 23.60 39.55 5.35
N GLU A 192 22.51 40.22 5.02
CA GLU A 192 22.46 41.68 4.99
C GLU A 192 22.35 42.13 6.46
N ASP A 193 23.48 42.47 7.07
CA ASP A 193 23.66 43.47 8.14
C ASP A 193 24.91 43.15 8.97
N GLU A 194 26.06 43.73 8.58
CA GLU A 194 27.17 44.00 9.50
C GLU A 194 27.75 45.39 9.13
N PRO A 195 27.53 46.44 9.95
CA PRO A 195 28.10 47.75 9.71
C PRO A 195 29.45 47.92 10.43
N ALA A 196 30.42 48.44 9.68
CA ALA A 196 31.59 49.23 10.10
C ALA A 196 32.65 48.56 11.00
N GLU A 197 33.89 48.45 10.50
CA GLU A 197 34.95 49.44 10.80
C GLU A 197 36.30 49.13 10.09
N GLN A 198 36.91 50.20 9.56
CA GLN A 198 38.35 50.41 9.28
C GLN A 198 38.99 49.52 8.18
N THR A 199 39.57 50.05 7.10
CA THR A 199 40.80 50.86 7.15
C THR A 199 41.05 51.56 5.81
N GLU A 200 41.65 52.73 5.94
CA GLU A 200 42.06 53.73 4.97
C GLU A 200 43.02 53.23 3.87
N GLN A 201 43.24 54.13 2.89
CA GLN A 201 44.26 54.15 1.84
C GLN A 201 43.85 53.51 0.51
N THR A 202 43.30 54.31 -0.41
CA THR A 202 43.97 54.59 -1.69
C THR A 202 43.43 55.90 -2.25
N GLU A 203 44.31 56.88 -2.23
CA GLU A 203 44.15 58.21 -2.80
C GLU A 203 44.19 58.19 -4.35
N GLN A 204 43.53 59.20 -4.92
CA GLN A 204 43.85 59.85 -6.21
C GLN A 204 43.52 59.11 -7.52
N ARG A 205 42.41 59.52 -8.18
CA ARG A 205 42.48 60.30 -9.43
C ARG A 205 41.11 60.66 -10.07
N TYR A 206 40.98 61.94 -10.41
CA TYR A 206 40.04 62.60 -11.34
C TYR A 206 38.53 62.58 -10.98
N SER A 207 37.91 63.68 -10.54
CA SER A 207 37.71 65.04 -11.13
C SER A 207 36.55 65.14 -12.12
N ALA A 208 35.58 65.98 -11.72
CA ALA A 208 34.68 66.85 -12.50
C ALA A 208 33.38 66.26 -13.11
N GLY A 209 32.24 66.87 -12.72
CA GLY A 209 31.02 66.83 -13.53
C GLY A 209 29.67 66.99 -12.82
N GLN A 210 29.43 68.07 -12.07
CA GLN A 210 28.08 68.65 -11.86
C GLN A 210 27.68 69.47 -13.11
N PRO A 211 26.39 69.81 -13.38
CA PRO A 211 25.41 70.39 -12.44
C PRO A 211 23.97 69.82 -12.51
N GLU A 212 23.25 69.78 -11.39
CA GLU A 212 22.12 70.67 -11.05
C GLU A 212 21.21 71.11 -12.20
N GLN A 213 19.95 70.65 -12.19
CA GLN A 213 18.79 71.50 -12.48
C GLN A 213 17.60 71.16 -11.59
N SER A 214 17.22 72.19 -10.84
CA SER A 214 16.00 72.45 -10.09
C SER A 214 14.73 72.41 -10.95
N GLY A 215 13.61 71.95 -10.37
CA GLY A 215 12.27 72.10 -10.94
C GLY A 215 11.17 71.96 -9.90
N GLN A 216 10.85 73.07 -9.23
CA GLN A 216 9.61 73.28 -8.46
C GLN A 216 8.38 73.21 -9.36
N HIS A 217 7.28 72.60 -8.91
CA HIS A 217 5.85 72.90 -9.16
C HIS A 217 5.05 71.79 -8.44
N GLN A 218 3.87 71.93 -7.83
CA GLN A 218 2.93 72.99 -7.46
C GLN A 218 1.87 72.27 -6.59
N ALA A 219 1.12 73.04 -5.80
CA ALA A 219 0.18 72.54 -4.80
C ALA A 219 -1.24 72.22 -5.34
N GLY A 220 -1.86 71.21 -4.72
CA GLY A 220 -3.30 71.07 -4.43
C GLY A 220 -4.22 70.43 -5.50
N PRO A 221 -5.47 70.02 -5.17
CA PRO A 221 -6.14 70.04 -3.86
C PRO A 221 -6.87 68.73 -3.47
N ALA A 222 -7.48 68.77 -2.29
CA ALA A 222 -8.27 67.76 -1.58
C ALA A 222 -9.37 67.03 -2.39
N SER A 223 -9.63 65.77 -2.02
CA SER A 223 -10.94 65.13 -2.20
C SER A 223 -11.18 63.99 -1.19
N ALA A 224 -12.28 64.12 -0.46
CA ALA A 224 -13.16 63.14 0.21
C ALA A 224 -12.54 61.79 0.67
N SER A 225 -12.44 61.51 1.98
CA SER A 225 -13.57 61.08 2.85
C SER A 225 -14.39 59.94 2.23
N ALA A 226 -13.84 58.73 2.32
CA ALA A 226 -14.59 57.49 2.18
C ALA A 226 -14.59 56.77 3.54
N ALA A 227 -15.79 56.42 3.99
CA ALA A 227 -16.07 55.79 5.27
C ALA A 227 -15.31 54.48 5.43
N ALA A 228 -14.72 54.30 6.61
CA ALA A 228 -14.23 53.00 7.07
C ALA A 228 -15.42 52.03 7.16
N PRO A 229 -15.27 50.77 6.72
CA PRO A 229 -16.23 49.74 7.10
C PRO A 229 -16.15 49.57 8.61
N GLU A 230 -17.28 49.73 9.29
CA GLU A 230 -17.40 49.32 10.68
C GLU A 230 -17.00 47.85 10.75
N ASP A 231 -16.00 47.59 11.59
CA ASP A 231 -15.54 46.29 12.02
C ASP A 231 -16.78 45.44 12.34
N GLU A 232 -17.13 44.48 11.47
CA GLU A 232 -17.98 43.33 11.81
C GLU A 232 -17.19 42.45 12.79
N ARG A 233 -16.87 42.99 13.97
CA ARG A 233 -16.52 42.19 15.12
C ARG A 233 -17.78 41.40 15.41
N SER A 234 -17.70 40.10 15.12
CA SER A 234 -18.73 39.14 15.41
C SER A 234 -19.12 39.30 16.87
N ASP A 235 -20.27 39.93 17.11
CA ASP A 235 -20.97 39.90 18.39
C ASP A 235 -21.43 38.45 18.56
N LEU A 236 -20.51 37.59 18.97
CA LEU A 236 -20.84 36.23 19.39
C LEU A 236 -21.79 36.38 20.56
N ASP A 237 -23.01 35.89 20.39
CA ASP A 237 -24.02 35.96 21.44
C ASP A 237 -23.46 35.30 22.71
N ARG A 238 -23.84 35.82 23.89
CA ARG A 238 -23.39 35.31 25.20
C ARG A 238 -23.49 33.79 25.33
N GLU A 239 -24.48 33.16 24.70
CA GLU A 239 -24.64 31.71 24.68
C GLU A 239 -23.59 30.98 23.83
N GLU A 240 -23.16 31.56 22.70
CA GLU A 240 -22.09 31.01 21.87
C GLU A 240 -20.75 31.07 22.60
N LEU A 241 -20.50 32.15 23.34
CA LEU A 241 -19.32 32.27 24.21
C LEU A 241 -19.32 31.21 25.33
N LYS A 242 -20.47 30.91 25.93
CA LYS A 242 -20.58 29.83 26.92
C LYS A 242 -20.30 28.46 26.33
N ILE A 243 -20.85 28.16 25.14
CA ILE A 243 -20.61 26.88 24.44
C ILE A 243 -19.13 26.73 24.11
N LEU A 244 -18.50 27.80 23.61
CA LEU A 244 -17.07 27.79 23.29
C LEU A 244 -16.23 27.58 24.55
N ALA A 245 -16.48 28.31 25.63
CA ALA A 245 -15.79 28.14 26.91
C ALA A 245 -15.95 26.72 27.46
N ARG A 246 -17.16 26.14 27.43
CA ARG A 246 -17.43 24.76 27.87
C ARG A 246 -16.63 23.75 27.05
N THR A 247 -16.63 23.91 25.72
CA THR A 247 -15.90 23.02 24.80
C THR A 247 -14.38 23.07 25.08
N MET A 248 -13.84 24.27 25.30
CA MET A 248 -12.42 24.42 25.64
C MET A 248 -12.07 23.83 27.00
N LEU A 249 -12.93 24.00 28.02
CA LEU A 249 -12.77 23.37 29.33
C LEU A 249 -12.80 21.84 29.24
N GLU A 250 -13.73 21.25 28.48
CA GLU A 250 -13.81 19.80 28.26
C GLU A 250 -12.53 19.25 27.60
N SER A 251 -11.97 19.99 26.64
CA SER A 251 -10.72 19.61 25.96
C SER A 251 -9.50 19.59 26.89
N THR A 252 -9.53 20.28 28.04
CA THR A 252 -8.43 20.24 29.02
C THR A 252 -8.32 18.92 29.79
N GLY A 253 -9.31 18.02 29.65
CA GLY A 253 -9.26 16.68 30.20
C GLY A 253 -9.38 16.62 31.73
N GLN A 254 -10.10 17.56 32.35
CA GLN A 254 -10.47 17.47 33.77
C GLN A 254 -11.85 16.80 33.96
N PRO A 255 -11.91 15.47 34.17
CA PRO A 255 -13.14 14.82 34.55
C PRO A 255 -13.37 15.05 36.04
N ARG A 256 -14.38 15.84 36.44
CA ARG A 256 -15.29 15.42 37.53
C ARG A 256 -16.48 16.29 37.93
N GLN A 257 -16.72 17.50 37.43
CA GLN A 257 -17.91 18.25 37.89
C GLN A 257 -18.57 19.09 36.79
N GLN A 258 -19.17 18.42 35.79
CA GLN A 258 -19.97 19.08 34.74
C GLN A 258 -21.09 19.98 35.30
N SER A 259 -21.69 19.62 36.44
CA SER A 259 -22.74 20.43 37.05
C SER A 259 -22.23 21.72 37.69
N VAL A 260 -20.95 21.75 38.12
CA VAL A 260 -20.35 22.92 38.78
C VAL A 260 -19.81 23.91 37.74
N THR A 261 -19.41 23.44 36.56
CA THR A 261 -18.95 24.33 35.48
C THR A 261 -20.08 25.16 34.89
N ASP A 262 -21.31 24.62 34.84
CA ASP A 262 -22.44 25.33 34.23
C ASP A 262 -22.95 26.49 35.08
N GLU A 263 -23.08 26.30 36.40
CA GLU A 263 -23.48 27.38 37.31
C GLU A 263 -22.44 28.52 37.34
N VAL A 264 -21.15 28.17 37.20
CA VAL A 264 -20.07 29.16 37.14
C VAL A 264 -20.09 29.91 35.82
N LEU A 265 -20.25 29.23 34.68
CA LEU A 265 -20.33 29.88 33.36
C LEU A 265 -21.57 30.79 33.23
N GLU A 266 -22.67 30.45 33.90
CA GLU A 266 -23.87 31.32 33.98
C GLU A 266 -23.62 32.60 34.79
N ALA A 267 -22.83 32.52 35.86
CA ALA A 267 -22.55 33.63 36.75
C ALA A 267 -21.53 34.63 36.18
N LEU A 268 -20.73 34.23 35.19
CA LEU A 268 -19.71 35.09 34.58
C LEU A 268 -20.33 36.15 33.67
N SER A 269 -19.73 37.35 33.64
CA SER A 269 -20.10 38.35 32.64
C SER A 269 -19.53 37.99 31.28
N GLU A 270 -20.02 38.63 30.22
CA GLU A 270 -19.54 38.38 28.84
C GLU A 270 -18.05 38.71 28.69
N ALA A 271 -17.59 39.77 29.36
CA ALA A 271 -16.17 40.14 29.38
C ALA A 271 -15.32 39.06 30.09
N ASP A 272 -15.82 38.49 31.19
CA ASP A 272 -15.12 37.43 31.92
C ASP A 272 -15.08 36.12 31.12
N LEU A 273 -16.14 35.82 30.34
CA LEU A 273 -16.17 34.67 29.43
C LEU A 273 -15.12 34.82 28.31
N LEU A 274 -14.96 36.00 27.74
CA LEU A 274 -13.93 36.28 26.73
C LEU A 274 -12.51 36.17 27.31
N GLU A 275 -12.26 36.69 28.51
CA GLU A 275 -10.97 36.50 29.19
C GLU A 275 -10.68 35.03 29.50
N LEU A 276 -11.70 34.28 29.92
CA LEU A 276 -11.58 32.83 30.17
C LEU A 276 -11.22 32.08 28.89
N ILE A 277 -11.89 32.39 27.77
CA ILE A 277 -11.62 31.77 26.46
C ILE A 277 -10.21 32.12 25.95
N ASP A 278 -9.78 33.39 26.07
CA ASP A 278 -8.43 33.80 25.68
C ASP A 278 -7.37 33.14 26.57
N GLY A 279 -7.63 33.02 27.88
CA GLY A 279 -6.79 32.29 28.82
C GLY A 279 -6.66 30.80 28.46
N LEU A 280 -7.79 30.12 28.23
CA LEU A 280 -7.81 28.71 27.81
C LEU A 280 -7.14 28.50 26.44
N SER A 281 -7.30 29.45 25.51
CA SER A 281 -6.65 29.42 24.20
C SER A 281 -5.13 29.51 24.33
N ARG A 282 -4.64 30.42 25.19
CA ARG A 282 -3.21 30.55 25.49
C ARG A 282 -2.66 29.31 26.19
N ASP A 283 -3.38 28.75 27.16
CA ASP A 283 -2.95 27.55 27.88
C ASP A 283 -2.91 26.31 26.98
N LEU A 284 -3.84 26.18 26.03
CA LEU A 284 -3.80 25.11 25.02
C LEU A 284 -2.62 25.29 24.07
N PHE A 285 -2.31 26.53 23.66
CA PHE A 285 -1.16 26.83 22.78
C PHE A 285 0.18 26.63 23.51
N VAL A 286 0.25 27.00 24.79
CA VAL A 286 1.45 26.79 25.64
C VAL A 286 1.62 25.32 25.99
N ARG A 287 0.54 24.53 26.12
CA ARG A 287 0.65 23.06 26.28
C ARG A 287 1.18 22.37 25.03
N THR A 288 0.89 22.87 23.83
CA THR A 288 1.42 22.29 22.59
C THR A 288 2.92 22.57 22.39
N ASP A 289 3.44 23.70 22.87
CA ASP A 289 4.85 24.06 22.72
C ASP A 289 5.71 23.80 23.98
N GLY A 290 5.10 23.74 25.17
CA GLY A 290 5.78 23.72 26.47
C GLY A 290 5.86 22.35 27.15
N GLN A 291 5.22 21.30 26.61
CA GLN A 291 5.39 19.93 27.14
C GLN A 291 6.63 19.21 26.58
N GLN A 292 7.55 19.96 25.97
CA GLN A 292 8.83 19.46 25.50
C GLN A 292 10.01 20.12 26.23
N GLU A 293 9.94 20.40 27.53
CA GLU A 293 11.14 20.58 28.35
C GLU A 293 10.88 20.39 29.86
N ALA A 294 11.82 19.73 30.54
CA ALA A 294 11.94 19.50 31.99
C ALA A 294 11.25 18.27 32.65
N GLN A 295 11.02 17.19 31.90
CA GLN A 295 11.35 15.85 32.42
C GLN A 295 12.20 15.15 31.36
N GLU A 296 13.43 14.81 31.73
CA GLU A 296 14.38 14.02 30.93
C GLU A 296 13.68 12.76 30.41
N PRO A 297 13.31 12.70 29.10
CA PRO A 297 12.70 11.52 28.53
C PRO A 297 13.83 10.57 28.10
N PRO A 298 13.73 9.25 28.33
CA PRO A 298 14.66 8.31 27.75
C PRO A 298 14.65 8.51 26.24
N ALA A 299 15.85 8.60 25.65
CA ALA A 299 16.09 8.81 24.23
C ALA A 299 14.96 8.21 23.37
N ARG A 300 14.21 9.06 22.67
CA ARG A 300 13.23 8.60 21.69
C ARG A 300 13.98 7.67 20.74
N PRO A 301 13.62 6.38 20.67
CA PRO A 301 14.34 5.46 19.81
C PRO A 301 14.17 5.94 18.38
N ASP A 302 15.28 6.01 17.68
CA ASP A 302 15.36 6.27 16.25
C ASP A 302 14.42 5.29 15.51
N VAL A 303 13.20 5.74 15.21
CA VAL A 303 12.17 4.91 14.57
C VAL A 303 12.58 4.60 13.13
N ALA A 304 13.34 5.50 12.49
CA ALA A 304 13.92 5.26 11.17
C ALA A 304 15.03 4.20 11.25
N GLY A 305 15.89 4.27 12.27
CA GLY A 305 16.88 3.23 12.56
C GLY A 305 16.25 1.86 12.83
N LYS A 306 15.14 1.81 13.57
CA LYS A 306 14.41 0.57 13.88
C LYS A 306 13.74 -0.05 12.66
N ILE A 307 13.27 0.74 11.69
CA ILE A 307 12.72 0.19 10.44
C ILE A 307 13.83 -0.47 9.63
N VAL A 308 14.99 0.16 9.51
CA VAL A 308 16.16 -0.43 8.83
C VAL A 308 16.68 -1.65 9.57
N GLU A 309 16.66 -1.64 10.90
CA GLU A 309 17.05 -2.79 11.74
C GLU A 309 16.07 -3.97 11.59
N LEU A 310 14.76 -3.69 11.48
CA LEU A 310 13.73 -4.71 11.21
C LEU A 310 13.86 -5.30 9.81
N GLU A 311 14.13 -4.50 8.77
CA GLU A 311 14.39 -4.99 7.41
C GLU A 311 15.67 -5.86 7.36
N LEU A 312 16.71 -5.48 8.12
CA LEU A 312 17.93 -6.27 8.26
C LEU A 312 17.68 -7.57 9.03
N GLU A 313 16.84 -7.54 10.05
CA GLU A 313 16.47 -8.73 10.82
C GLU A 313 15.61 -9.68 9.97
N GLU A 314 14.68 -9.16 9.18
CA GLU A 314 13.87 -9.94 8.25
C GLU A 314 14.73 -10.62 7.17
N THR A 315 15.68 -9.90 6.58
CA THR A 315 16.63 -10.49 5.61
C THR A 315 17.52 -11.56 6.26
N ARG A 316 17.92 -11.35 7.52
CA ARG A 316 18.67 -12.37 8.28
C ARG A 316 17.83 -13.61 8.56
N LEU A 317 16.56 -13.46 8.93
CA LEU A 317 15.63 -14.57 9.15
C LEU A 317 15.36 -15.34 7.85
N ARG A 318 15.16 -14.64 6.71
CA ARG A 318 15.02 -15.28 5.39
C ARG A 318 16.27 -16.08 5.02
N SER A 319 17.47 -15.53 5.25
CA SER A 319 18.72 -16.25 4.98
C SER A 319 18.90 -17.49 5.86
N LEU A 320 18.43 -17.43 7.11
CA LEU A 320 18.47 -18.55 8.04
C LEU A 320 17.49 -19.65 7.64
N ALA A 321 16.28 -19.28 7.21
CA ALA A 321 15.29 -20.22 6.68
C ALA A 321 15.78 -20.92 5.41
N GLU A 322 16.41 -20.18 4.49
CA GLU A 322 17.00 -20.74 3.27
C GLU A 322 18.16 -21.70 3.59
N ALA A 323 19.01 -21.36 4.56
CA ALA A 323 20.08 -22.25 5.02
C ALA A 323 19.52 -23.52 5.70
N GLN A 324 18.41 -23.41 6.45
CA GLN A 324 17.73 -24.56 7.04
C GLN A 324 17.10 -25.46 5.97
N ALA A 325 16.47 -24.89 4.95
CA ALA A 325 15.91 -25.64 3.82
C ALA A 325 17.01 -26.41 3.07
N LYS A 326 18.14 -25.77 2.79
CA LYS A 326 19.29 -26.42 2.14
C LYS A 326 19.88 -27.56 2.97
N ARG A 327 19.92 -27.40 4.29
CA ARG A 327 20.36 -28.47 5.21
C ARG A 327 19.37 -29.63 5.27
N ALA A 328 18.08 -29.36 5.16
CA ALA A 328 17.06 -30.41 5.06
C ALA A 328 17.20 -31.21 3.76
N GLU A 329 17.41 -30.54 2.63
CA GLU A 329 17.68 -31.17 1.33
C GLU A 329 18.95 -32.04 1.36
N GLU A 330 20.03 -31.57 2.02
CA GLU A 330 21.27 -32.35 2.20
C GLU A 330 21.03 -33.61 3.06
N LEU A 331 20.21 -33.52 4.11
CA LEU A 331 19.86 -34.67 4.93
C LEU A 331 19.01 -35.69 4.17
N GLU A 332 18.03 -35.24 3.39
CA GLU A 332 17.21 -36.10 2.53
C GLU A 332 18.07 -36.81 1.47
N ALA A 333 19.00 -36.08 0.82
CA ALA A 333 19.95 -36.67 -0.11
C ALA A 333 20.86 -37.72 0.56
N ARG A 334 21.28 -37.48 1.80
CA ARG A 334 22.11 -38.42 2.57
C ARG A 334 21.32 -39.67 2.98
N GLU A 335 20.05 -39.52 3.34
CA GLU A 335 19.16 -40.64 3.64
C GLU A 335 18.90 -41.50 2.39
N ALA A 336 18.62 -40.86 1.24
CA ALA A 336 18.48 -41.55 -0.04
C ALA A 336 19.74 -42.34 -0.42
N ALA A 337 20.93 -41.77 -0.20
CA ALA A 337 22.20 -42.47 -0.45
C ALA A 337 22.41 -43.69 0.48
N LEU A 338 21.98 -43.60 1.74
CA LEU A 338 22.00 -44.74 2.67
C LEU A 338 21.04 -45.85 2.25
N GLN A 339 19.81 -45.49 1.83
CA GLN A 339 18.84 -46.44 1.29
C GLN A 339 19.36 -47.15 0.03
N GLU A 340 20.01 -46.42 -0.87
CA GLU A 340 20.63 -47.01 -2.07
C GLU A 340 21.78 -47.98 -1.71
N ALA A 341 22.61 -47.61 -0.73
CA ALA A 341 23.69 -48.47 -0.24
C ALA A 341 23.16 -49.75 0.42
N GLU A 342 22.08 -49.65 1.21
CA GLU A 342 21.41 -50.81 1.82
C GLU A 342 20.80 -51.72 0.74
N ALA A 343 20.10 -51.16 -0.24
CA ALA A 343 19.57 -51.90 -1.38
C ALA A 343 20.68 -52.61 -2.18
N ALA A 344 21.86 -51.98 -2.31
CA ALA A 344 23.02 -52.58 -2.97
C ALA A 344 23.61 -53.76 -2.17
N LEU A 345 23.65 -53.67 -0.84
CA LEU A 345 24.06 -54.79 0.03
C LEU A 345 23.06 -55.94 -0.05
N GLU A 346 21.76 -55.66 -0.10
CA GLU A 346 20.74 -56.69 -0.23
C GLU A 346 20.77 -57.40 -1.59
N ARG A 347 21.08 -56.68 -2.68
CA ARG A 347 21.40 -57.30 -3.99
C ARG A 347 22.61 -58.21 -3.91
N ARG A 348 23.70 -57.80 -3.23
CA ARG A 348 24.87 -58.67 -3.04
C ARG A 348 24.55 -59.91 -2.21
N ARG A 349 23.65 -59.78 -1.22
CA ARG A 349 23.20 -60.91 -0.38
C ARG A 349 22.35 -61.91 -1.17
N SER A 350 21.52 -61.44 -2.10
CA SER A 350 20.72 -62.30 -2.96
C SER A 350 21.55 -62.95 -4.09
N GLU A 351 22.54 -62.25 -4.63
CA GLU A 351 23.48 -62.77 -5.63
C GLU A 351 24.51 -63.75 -5.04
N GLY A 352 24.92 -63.57 -3.78
CA GLY A 352 25.85 -64.46 -3.07
C GLY A 352 25.25 -65.79 -2.60
N LYS A 353 23.95 -66.03 -2.83
CA LYS A 353 23.30 -67.30 -2.54
C LYS A 353 23.47 -68.25 -3.73
N GLU A 354 24.69 -68.75 -3.91
CA GLU A 354 24.98 -69.82 -4.86
C GLU A 354 24.13 -71.08 -4.55
N PRO A 355 23.60 -71.75 -5.58
CA PRO A 355 22.83 -72.97 -5.43
C PRO A 355 23.76 -74.15 -5.12
N ALA A 356 23.91 -74.47 -3.84
CA ALA A 356 24.34 -75.79 -3.43
C ALA A 356 23.19 -76.79 -3.66
N GLU A 357 23.13 -77.39 -4.84
CA GLU A 357 22.76 -78.81 -5.05
C GLU A 357 22.65 -79.13 -6.55
N ALA A 358 23.75 -79.56 -7.16
CA ALA A 358 23.71 -80.46 -8.30
C ALA A 358 24.99 -81.31 -8.35
N SER A 359 24.88 -82.50 -7.75
CA SER A 359 25.36 -83.78 -8.27
C SER A 359 26.71 -83.79 -9.02
N ALA A 360 27.76 -84.24 -8.33
CA ALA A 360 28.94 -84.83 -8.97
C ALA A 360 29.45 -86.04 -8.15
N PRO A 361 30.01 -87.07 -8.80
CA PRO A 361 30.00 -88.44 -8.28
C PRO A 361 31.14 -88.76 -7.31
N ALA A 362 30.81 -89.69 -6.42
CA ALA A 362 31.65 -90.43 -5.49
C ALA A 362 33.12 -90.61 -5.88
N VAL A 363 34.00 -89.90 -5.16
CA VAL A 363 35.41 -90.30 -4.99
C VAL A 363 35.60 -90.67 -3.51
N ARG A 364 35.73 -91.98 -3.25
CA ARG A 364 36.13 -92.53 -1.95
C ARG A 364 37.52 -92.02 -1.60
N ILE A 365 37.59 -91.15 -0.60
CA ILE A 365 38.82 -90.85 0.14
C ILE A 365 38.74 -91.61 1.48
N PRO A 366 39.77 -92.36 1.89
CA PRO A 366 39.74 -93.15 3.10
C PRO A 366 39.74 -92.26 4.34
N PHE A 367 38.79 -92.60 5.22
CA PHE A 367 38.63 -92.15 6.58
C PHE A 367 39.93 -92.29 7.38
N VAL A 368 40.54 -91.15 7.75
CA VAL A 368 41.54 -91.04 8.82
C VAL A 368 40.88 -90.26 9.94
N ALA A 369 40.57 -90.96 11.03
CA ALA A 369 40.07 -90.37 12.26
C ALA A 369 41.15 -89.46 12.88
N PRO A 370 40.91 -88.15 13.04
CA PRO A 370 41.71 -87.34 13.94
C PRO A 370 41.21 -87.61 15.36
N LYS A 371 42.12 -88.06 16.22
CA LYS A 371 41.90 -88.13 17.66
C LYS A 371 41.61 -86.74 18.20
N GLU A 372 40.62 -86.73 19.08
CA GLU A 372 40.25 -85.68 20.00
C GLU A 372 41.49 -85.14 20.73
N ASP A 373 41.87 -83.90 20.43
CA ASP A 373 42.51 -83.03 21.39
C ASP A 373 41.49 -81.92 21.71
N MET A 374 40.70 -82.22 22.74
CA MET A 374 39.72 -81.35 23.38
C MET A 374 40.49 -80.25 24.13
N GLN A 375 40.96 -79.24 23.39
CA GLN A 375 41.43 -77.99 23.98
C GLN A 375 40.23 -77.06 24.09
N ASP A 376 39.84 -76.76 25.32
CA ASP A 376 38.87 -75.74 25.70
C ASP A 376 39.30 -74.37 25.12
N ALA A 377 38.89 -74.10 23.89
CA ALA A 377 38.95 -72.78 23.28
C ALA A 377 37.87 -71.91 23.95
N SER A 378 38.17 -71.47 25.18
CA SER A 378 37.43 -70.40 25.84
C SER A 378 37.40 -69.21 24.86
N PRO A 379 36.22 -68.64 24.56
CA PRO A 379 36.14 -67.46 23.70
C PRO A 379 37.05 -66.40 24.31
N THR A 380 38.06 -65.99 23.55
CA THR A 380 39.05 -65.03 24.00
C THR A 380 38.33 -63.75 24.41
N SER A 381 38.57 -63.30 25.65
CA SER A 381 37.93 -62.14 26.31
C SER A 381 37.81 -60.89 25.43
N THR A 382 38.72 -60.73 24.46
CA THR A 382 38.77 -59.67 23.47
C THR A 382 37.55 -59.59 22.54
N THR A 383 36.91 -60.71 22.18
CA THR A 383 35.76 -60.69 21.25
C THR A 383 34.50 -60.15 21.93
N LEU A 384 34.29 -60.51 23.20
CA LEU A 384 33.15 -60.02 23.99
C LEU A 384 33.28 -58.53 24.33
N GLU A 385 34.50 -58.02 24.48
CA GLU A 385 34.74 -56.59 24.67
C GLU A 385 34.44 -55.78 23.41
N ALA A 386 34.78 -56.30 22.22
CA ALA A 386 34.46 -55.68 20.94
C ALA A 386 32.94 -55.62 20.70
N GLU A 387 32.21 -56.71 20.95
CA GLU A 387 30.75 -56.74 20.83
C GLU A 387 30.06 -55.78 21.80
N ARG A 388 30.59 -55.63 23.04
CA ARG A 388 30.06 -54.65 24.00
C ARG A 388 30.29 -53.21 23.54
N ALA A 389 31.46 -52.91 22.97
CA ALA A 389 31.74 -51.59 22.43
C ALA A 389 30.83 -51.24 21.24
N GLU A 390 30.55 -52.22 20.37
CA GLU A 390 29.63 -52.04 19.24
C GLU A 390 28.18 -51.81 19.71
N LEU A 391 27.70 -52.58 20.68
CA LEU A 391 26.38 -52.37 21.30
C LEU A 391 26.26 -51.00 21.99
N GLN A 392 27.35 -50.51 22.58
CA GLN A 392 27.37 -49.18 23.20
C GLN A 392 27.26 -48.08 22.13
N ARG A 393 28.02 -48.20 21.03
CA ARG A 393 27.92 -47.27 19.90
C ARG A 393 26.51 -47.25 19.28
N LEU A 394 25.89 -48.41 19.09
CA LEU A 394 24.51 -48.48 18.56
C LEU A 394 23.49 -47.83 19.51
N ARG A 395 23.70 -47.92 20.83
CA ARG A 395 22.85 -47.21 21.81
C ARG A 395 23.03 -45.69 21.75
N GLU A 396 24.27 -45.23 21.57
CA GLU A 396 24.57 -43.81 21.39
C GLU A 396 23.93 -43.28 20.10
N GLU A 397 24.10 -43.97 18.97
CA GLU A 397 23.48 -43.62 17.69
C GLU A 397 21.94 -43.63 17.77
N ALA A 398 21.34 -44.60 18.48
CA ALA A 398 19.89 -44.62 18.72
C ALA A 398 19.42 -43.45 19.59
N SER A 399 20.20 -43.06 20.60
CA SER A 399 19.89 -41.89 21.44
C SER A 399 19.98 -40.58 20.65
N GLU A 400 20.97 -40.47 19.76
CA GLU A 400 21.11 -39.32 18.86
C GLU A 400 19.90 -39.24 17.91
N MET A 401 19.50 -40.36 17.30
CA MET A 401 18.30 -40.39 16.45
C MET A 401 17.04 -39.96 17.20
N GLN A 402 16.87 -40.38 18.46
CA GLN A 402 15.74 -39.92 19.29
C GLN A 402 15.81 -38.40 19.55
N THR A 403 16.99 -37.85 19.82
CA THR A 403 17.13 -36.39 19.99
C THR A 403 16.82 -35.64 18.70
N TRP A 404 17.25 -36.14 17.54
CA TRP A 404 16.94 -35.54 16.24
C TRP A 404 15.46 -35.62 15.91
N ALA A 405 14.78 -36.73 16.24
CA ALA A 405 13.35 -36.86 16.08
C ALA A 405 12.59 -35.83 16.93
N HIS A 406 13.00 -35.61 18.18
CA HIS A 406 12.40 -34.59 19.04
C HIS A 406 12.62 -33.17 18.52
N VAL A 407 13.84 -32.85 18.06
CA VAL A 407 14.16 -31.56 17.44
C VAL A 407 13.31 -31.34 16.18
N ARG A 408 13.17 -32.36 15.32
CA ARG A 408 12.34 -32.28 14.12
C ARG A 408 10.88 -31.99 14.47
N MET A 409 10.28 -32.72 15.41
CA MET A 409 8.91 -32.46 15.84
C MET A 409 8.75 -31.06 16.45
N SER A 410 9.73 -30.58 17.21
CA SER A 410 9.71 -29.22 17.76
C SER A 410 9.79 -28.14 16.68
N VAL A 411 10.58 -28.36 15.62
CA VAL A 411 10.68 -27.43 14.48
C VAL A 411 9.39 -27.44 13.66
N GLU A 412 8.82 -28.62 13.40
CA GLU A 412 7.53 -28.73 12.70
C GLU A 412 6.39 -28.07 13.51
N ALA A 413 6.38 -28.21 14.84
CA ALA A 413 5.42 -27.52 15.71
C ALA A 413 5.60 -26.00 15.68
N ALA A 414 6.85 -25.51 15.74
CA ALA A 414 7.15 -24.08 15.64
C ALA A 414 6.79 -23.48 14.26
N ALA A 415 6.96 -24.25 13.19
CA ALA A 415 6.57 -23.84 11.85
C ALA A 415 5.05 -23.68 11.73
N LYS A 416 4.26 -24.64 12.26
CA LYS A 416 2.79 -24.53 12.31
C LYS A 416 2.31 -23.35 13.16
N ASP A 417 2.95 -23.10 14.29
CA ASP A 417 2.64 -21.94 15.15
C ASP A 417 2.92 -20.60 14.44
N LEU A 418 4.00 -20.52 13.64
CA LEU A 418 4.29 -19.35 12.81
C LEU A 418 3.24 -19.15 11.71
N GLU A 419 2.84 -20.21 11.03
CA GLU A 419 1.79 -20.17 10.00
C GLU A 419 0.45 -19.68 10.58
N LEU A 420 0.05 -20.21 11.75
CA LEU A 420 -1.15 -19.75 12.46
C LEU A 420 -1.08 -18.27 12.85
N ARG A 421 0.09 -17.77 13.28
CA ARG A 421 0.28 -16.34 13.57
C ARG A 421 0.18 -15.48 12.31
N GLN A 422 0.69 -15.95 11.18
CA GLN A 422 0.58 -15.23 9.90
C GLN A 422 -0.88 -15.18 9.42
N GLU A 423 -1.63 -16.28 9.54
CA GLU A 423 -3.06 -16.29 9.25
C GLU A 423 -3.84 -15.35 10.18
N ALA A 424 -3.53 -15.34 11.48
CA ALA A 424 -4.15 -14.43 12.44
C ALA A 424 -3.88 -12.95 12.11
N ALA A 425 -2.63 -12.60 11.78
CA ALA A 425 -2.27 -11.25 11.37
C ALA A 425 -2.98 -10.81 10.07
N LYS A 426 -3.14 -11.74 9.12
CA LYS A 426 -3.89 -11.49 7.87
C LYS A 426 -5.37 -11.23 8.15
N LEU A 427 -5.98 -12.02 9.05
CA LEU A 427 -7.37 -11.81 9.46
C LEU A 427 -7.56 -10.46 10.19
N GLU A 428 -6.61 -10.07 11.04
CA GLU A 428 -6.65 -8.77 11.72
C GLU A 428 -6.56 -7.59 10.72
N LEU A 429 -5.70 -7.70 9.70
CA LEU A 429 -5.62 -6.72 8.62
C LEU A 429 -6.93 -6.66 7.79
N GLU A 430 -7.55 -7.81 7.53
CA GLU A 430 -8.85 -7.85 6.84
C GLU A 430 -9.96 -7.23 7.69
N GLU A 431 -9.97 -7.51 8.99
CA GLU A 431 -10.93 -6.94 9.93
C GLU A 431 -10.81 -5.41 10.01
N THR A 432 -9.59 -4.88 10.13
CA THR A 432 -9.35 -3.43 10.13
C THR A 432 -9.78 -2.78 8.81
N ARG A 433 -9.52 -3.43 7.68
CA ARG A 433 -10.02 -2.99 6.36
C ARG A 433 -11.55 -2.96 6.33
N LEU A 434 -12.23 -4.00 6.81
CA LEU A 434 -13.69 -4.04 6.86
C LEU A 434 -14.27 -2.97 7.80
N ARG A 435 -13.65 -2.74 8.97
CA ARG A 435 -14.03 -1.65 9.88
C ARG A 435 -13.90 -0.29 9.22
N SER A 436 -12.80 -0.02 8.52
CA SER A 436 -12.59 1.25 7.80
C SER A 436 -13.63 1.46 6.69
N LEU A 437 -14.03 0.39 6.00
CA LEU A 437 -15.05 0.44 4.97
C LEU A 437 -16.45 0.70 5.56
N ALA A 438 -16.76 0.07 6.70
CA ALA A 438 -18.01 0.31 7.42
C ALA A 438 -18.10 1.75 7.95
N GLU A 439 -17.01 2.31 8.49
CA GLU A 439 -16.94 3.70 8.92
C GLU A 439 -17.14 4.68 7.75
N ALA A 440 -16.49 4.42 6.61
CA ALA A 440 -16.69 5.21 5.40
C ALA A 440 -18.13 5.14 4.88
N GLN A 441 -18.78 3.98 4.98
CA GLN A 441 -20.20 3.82 4.62
C GLN A 441 -21.11 4.57 5.60
N ALA A 442 -20.84 4.52 6.91
CA ALA A 442 -21.58 5.26 7.92
C ALA A 442 -21.50 6.78 7.68
N LYS A 443 -20.30 7.30 7.42
CA LYS A 443 -20.09 8.72 7.09
C LYS A 443 -20.84 9.14 5.82
N ARG A 444 -20.87 8.28 4.80
CA ARG A 444 -21.65 8.54 3.58
C ARG A 444 -23.16 8.53 3.85
N ALA A 445 -23.64 7.68 4.76
CA ALA A 445 -25.04 7.67 5.16
C ALA A 445 -25.43 8.97 5.89
N GLU A 446 -24.56 9.44 6.81
CA GLU A 446 -24.74 10.72 7.50
C GLU A 446 -24.76 11.91 6.53
N GLU A 447 -23.87 11.94 5.53
CA GLU A 447 -23.88 12.98 4.49
C GLU A 447 -25.17 12.99 3.67
N LEU A 448 -25.71 11.80 3.35
CA LEU A 448 -26.99 11.67 2.65
C LEU A 448 -28.17 12.13 3.51
N GLU A 449 -28.17 11.81 4.80
CA GLU A 449 -29.19 12.28 5.74
C GLU A 449 -29.15 13.81 5.92
N ALA A 450 -27.95 14.39 6.06
CA ALA A 450 -27.77 15.84 6.10
C ALA A 450 -28.25 16.52 4.81
N ARG A 451 -27.99 15.92 3.65
CA ARG A 451 -28.49 16.42 2.36
C ARG A 451 -30.01 16.33 2.26
N GLU A 452 -30.62 15.26 2.75
CA GLU A 452 -32.09 15.11 2.79
C GLU A 452 -32.72 16.14 3.73
N ALA A 453 -32.13 16.38 4.91
CA ALA A 453 -32.57 17.42 5.84
C ALA A 453 -32.48 18.83 5.21
N ALA A 454 -31.41 19.15 4.50
CA ALA A 454 -31.25 20.42 3.78
C ALA A 454 -32.31 20.60 2.68
N LEU A 455 -32.66 19.53 1.96
CA LEU A 455 -33.74 19.56 0.97
C LEU A 455 -35.11 19.79 1.63
N GLN A 456 -35.39 19.14 2.76
CA GLN A 456 -36.62 19.35 3.52
C GLN A 456 -36.73 20.79 4.06
N GLU A 457 -35.63 21.35 4.55
CA GLU A 457 -35.60 22.75 4.99
C GLU A 457 -35.85 23.73 3.83
N ALA A 458 -35.24 23.48 2.67
CA ALA A 458 -35.47 24.28 1.47
C ALA A 458 -36.93 24.20 0.98
N GLU A 459 -37.54 23.01 1.03
CA GLU A 459 -38.95 22.82 0.71
C GLU A 459 -39.86 23.57 1.69
N ALA A 460 -39.60 23.45 3.00
CA ALA A 460 -40.32 24.19 4.04
C ALA A 460 -40.16 25.71 3.87
N ALA A 461 -38.99 26.20 3.45
CA ALA A 461 -38.76 27.62 3.17
C ALA A 461 -39.55 28.11 1.95
N LEU A 462 -39.67 27.30 0.89
CA LEU A 462 -40.52 27.61 -0.26
C LEU A 462 -42.00 27.61 0.13
N GLU A 463 -42.44 26.69 0.99
CA GLU A 463 -43.82 26.65 1.48
C GLU A 463 -44.15 27.85 2.37
N ARG A 464 -43.22 28.27 3.25
CA ARG A 464 -43.33 29.54 3.99
C ARG A 464 -43.50 30.72 3.04
N ARG A 465 -42.65 30.84 2.01
CA ARG A 465 -42.76 31.90 0.99
C ARG A 465 -44.10 31.88 0.25
N ARG A 466 -44.66 30.71 -0.04
CA ARG A 466 -46.01 30.57 -0.63
C ARG A 466 -47.10 31.02 0.34
N SER A 467 -46.99 30.63 1.61
CA SER A 467 -47.99 30.95 2.65
C SER A 467 -47.99 32.42 3.04
N GLU A 468 -46.83 33.09 2.99
CA GLU A 468 -46.71 34.51 3.35
C GLU A 468 -47.42 35.43 2.34
N GLY A 469 -47.95 34.91 1.23
CA GLY A 469 -48.86 35.64 0.35
C GLY A 469 -48.28 36.93 -0.24
N LYS A 470 -46.97 37.16 -0.07
CA LYS A 470 -46.23 38.23 -0.70
C LYS A 470 -45.95 37.78 -2.12
N GLU A 471 -47.01 37.67 -2.92
CA GLU A 471 -46.89 37.94 -4.34
C GLU A 471 -46.05 39.22 -4.43
N PRO A 472 -44.90 39.21 -5.11
CA PRO A 472 -44.20 40.44 -5.38
C PRO A 472 -45.22 41.30 -6.12
N ALA A 473 -45.79 42.27 -5.40
CA ALA A 473 -46.74 43.21 -5.95
C ALA A 473 -46.13 43.65 -7.27
N GLU A 474 -46.81 43.34 -8.38
CA GLU A 474 -46.43 43.74 -9.72
C GLU A 474 -46.19 45.25 -9.66
N ALA A 475 -44.93 45.62 -9.42
CA ALA A 475 -44.51 46.99 -9.45
C ALA A 475 -44.57 47.34 -10.93
N SER A 476 -45.71 47.94 -11.29
CA SER A 476 -45.99 48.61 -12.55
C SER A 476 -44.76 49.38 -13.00
N ALA A 477 -43.91 48.72 -13.77
CA ALA A 477 -42.78 49.34 -14.42
C ALA A 477 -43.32 50.11 -15.63
N PRO A 478 -42.93 51.39 -15.82
CA PRO A 478 -43.40 52.18 -16.95
C PRO A 478 -42.94 51.55 -18.26
N ALA A 479 -43.92 51.35 -19.15
CA ALA A 479 -43.81 50.77 -20.46
C ALA A 479 -42.71 51.45 -21.31
N VAL A 480 -41.53 50.82 -21.39
CA VAL A 480 -40.58 51.07 -22.48
C VAL A 480 -40.95 50.09 -23.60
N ARG A 481 -41.67 50.61 -24.60
CA ARG A 481 -41.99 49.91 -25.85
C ARG A 481 -40.69 49.58 -26.59
N ILE A 482 -40.26 48.34 -26.49
CA ILE A 482 -39.36 47.72 -27.47
C ILE A 482 -40.27 46.86 -28.38
N PRO A 483 -40.30 47.09 -29.70
CA PRO A 483 -41.05 46.25 -30.62
C PRO A 483 -40.32 44.92 -30.78
N PHE A 484 -40.64 43.97 -29.90
CA PHE A 484 -40.16 42.60 -30.01
C PHE A 484 -41.18 41.79 -30.84
N VAL A 485 -40.71 41.26 -31.97
CA VAL A 485 -41.45 40.35 -32.84
C VAL A 485 -41.53 39.01 -32.12
N ALA A 486 -42.75 38.64 -31.70
CA ALA A 486 -43.03 37.38 -31.01
C ALA A 486 -42.96 36.19 -31.99
N PRO A 487 -42.13 35.16 -31.72
CA PRO A 487 -42.42 33.81 -32.18
C PRO A 487 -43.53 33.24 -31.31
N LYS A 488 -44.63 32.84 -31.93
CA LYS A 488 -45.62 31.95 -31.32
C LYS A 488 -44.98 30.57 -31.20
N GLU A 489 -44.41 30.27 -30.05
CA GLU A 489 -44.17 28.89 -29.63
C GLU A 489 -45.12 28.58 -28.49
N ASP A 490 -45.84 27.47 -28.66
CA ASP A 490 -46.86 26.99 -27.76
C ASP A 490 -46.27 26.71 -26.36
N MET A 491 -46.60 27.59 -25.41
CA MET A 491 -46.35 27.40 -23.98
C MET A 491 -47.24 26.25 -23.48
N GLN A 492 -46.74 25.03 -23.57
CA GLN A 492 -47.20 23.92 -22.76
C GLN A 492 -46.53 24.03 -21.38
N ASP A 493 -47.36 24.23 -20.36
CA ASP A 493 -47.03 24.19 -18.94
C ASP A 493 -46.48 22.80 -18.54
N ALA A 494 -45.24 22.50 -18.90
CA ALA A 494 -44.49 21.44 -18.28
C ALA A 494 -43.75 22.07 -17.11
N SER A 495 -44.15 21.77 -15.87
CA SER A 495 -43.35 22.02 -14.67
C SER A 495 -42.37 20.84 -14.51
N PRO A 496 -41.09 20.94 -14.96
CA PRO A 496 -40.14 19.82 -14.96
C PRO A 496 -39.58 19.48 -13.57
N THR A 497 -39.94 20.22 -12.52
CA THR A 497 -39.33 20.08 -11.19
C THR A 497 -39.93 18.95 -10.35
N SER A 498 -41.19 18.55 -10.58
CA SER A 498 -41.83 17.50 -9.76
C SER A 498 -41.34 16.10 -10.13
N THR A 499 -41.18 15.82 -11.42
CA THR A 499 -40.76 14.49 -11.91
C THR A 499 -39.27 14.22 -11.66
N THR A 500 -38.46 15.27 -11.59
CA THR A 500 -37.03 15.15 -11.25
C THR A 500 -36.83 14.82 -9.77
N LEU A 501 -37.59 15.46 -8.87
CA LEU A 501 -37.53 15.16 -7.43
C LEU A 501 -38.04 13.75 -7.09
N GLU A 502 -39.12 13.27 -7.72
CA GLU A 502 -39.58 11.89 -7.53
C GLU A 502 -38.56 10.85 -8.01
N ALA A 503 -37.86 11.13 -9.12
CA ALA A 503 -36.80 10.26 -9.63
C ALA A 503 -35.60 10.20 -8.66
N GLU A 504 -35.16 11.34 -8.12
CA GLU A 504 -34.09 11.39 -7.11
C GLU A 504 -34.48 10.64 -5.83
N ARG A 505 -35.73 10.77 -5.38
CA ARG A 505 -36.22 10.06 -4.19
C ARG A 505 -36.24 8.54 -4.38
N ALA A 506 -36.65 8.08 -5.57
CA ALA A 506 -36.62 6.66 -5.93
C ALA A 506 -35.18 6.11 -6.02
N GLU A 507 -34.22 6.92 -6.49
CA GLU A 507 -32.81 6.53 -6.51
C GLU A 507 -32.21 6.43 -5.10
N LEU A 508 -32.49 7.40 -4.22
CA LEU A 508 -32.08 7.35 -2.81
C LEU A 508 -32.64 6.13 -2.09
N GLN A 509 -33.91 5.77 -2.35
CA GLN A 509 -34.51 4.58 -1.75
C GLN A 509 -33.82 3.29 -2.23
N ARG A 510 -33.49 3.18 -3.52
CA ARG A 510 -32.69 2.05 -4.04
C ARG A 510 -31.31 1.96 -3.43
N LEU A 511 -30.65 3.11 -3.18
CA LEU A 511 -29.35 3.14 -2.52
C LEU A 511 -29.46 2.68 -1.07
N ARG A 512 -30.49 3.10 -0.32
CA ARG A 512 -30.75 2.62 1.05
C ARG A 512 -30.97 1.10 1.09
N GLU A 513 -31.82 0.57 0.20
CA GLU A 513 -32.06 -0.87 0.10
C GLU A 513 -30.79 -1.65 -0.28
N GLY A 514 -29.95 -1.07 -1.15
CA GLY A 514 -28.66 -1.65 -1.53
C GLY A 514 -27.65 -1.71 -0.37
N VAL A 515 -27.58 -0.65 0.44
CA VAL A 515 -26.72 -0.62 1.64
C VAL A 515 -27.22 -1.60 2.69
N GLU A 516 -28.53 -1.69 2.93
CA GLU A 516 -29.11 -2.65 3.88
C GLU A 516 -28.86 -4.10 3.44
N ALA A 517 -29.00 -4.39 2.14
CA ALA A 517 -28.68 -5.72 1.60
C ALA A 517 -27.20 -6.07 1.75
N ALA A 518 -26.30 -5.11 1.53
CA ALA A 518 -24.87 -5.31 1.72
C ALA A 518 -24.50 -5.53 3.20
N ALA A 519 -25.15 -4.83 4.13
CA ALA A 519 -24.97 -5.03 5.56
C ALA A 519 -25.39 -6.45 6.01
N LYS A 520 -26.55 -6.92 5.54
CA LYS A 520 -27.02 -8.29 5.78
C LYS A 520 -26.09 -9.36 5.20
N ASP A 521 -25.52 -9.13 4.01
CA ASP A 521 -24.54 -10.05 3.40
C ASP A 521 -23.23 -10.11 4.20
N LEU A 522 -22.78 -8.98 4.75
CA LEU A 522 -21.61 -8.92 5.64
C LEU A 522 -21.86 -9.70 6.95
N GLU A 523 -23.02 -9.52 7.57
CA GLU A 523 -23.42 -10.26 8.78
C GLU A 523 -23.44 -11.78 8.54
N LEU A 524 -24.00 -12.19 7.40
CA LEU A 524 -24.04 -13.62 6.99
C LEU A 524 -22.64 -14.20 6.78
N ARG A 525 -21.69 -13.41 6.26
CA ARG A 525 -20.28 -13.82 6.14
C ARG A 525 -19.59 -13.92 7.49
N GLN A 526 -19.86 -12.99 8.42
CA GLN A 526 -19.31 -13.05 9.78
C GLN A 526 -19.82 -14.28 10.54
N GLU A 527 -21.11 -14.62 10.42
CA GLU A 527 -21.65 -15.86 10.99
C GLU A 527 -21.03 -17.11 10.37
N ALA A 528 -20.83 -17.13 9.05
CA ALA A 528 -20.19 -18.25 8.36
C ALA A 528 -18.72 -18.42 8.80
N ALA A 529 -17.98 -17.33 8.93
CA ALA A 529 -16.61 -17.34 9.41
C ALA A 529 -16.53 -17.83 10.87
N LYS A 530 -17.46 -17.39 11.73
CA LYS A 530 -17.56 -17.87 13.11
C LYS A 530 -17.84 -19.37 13.18
N ARG A 531 -18.79 -19.87 12.39
CA ARG A 531 -19.06 -21.33 12.31
C ARG A 531 -17.86 -22.13 11.81
N ALA A 532 -17.13 -21.61 10.83
CA ALA A 532 -15.92 -22.27 10.34
C ALA A 532 -14.81 -22.31 11.40
N ALA A 533 -14.69 -21.28 12.25
CA ALA A 533 -13.77 -21.28 13.38
C ALA A 533 -14.19 -22.29 14.46
N GLU A 534 -15.47 -22.33 14.82
CA GLU A 534 -16.02 -23.32 15.75
C GLU A 534 -15.83 -24.77 15.24
N GLU A 535 -16.00 -25.01 13.93
CA GLU A 535 -15.77 -26.32 13.31
C GLU A 535 -14.29 -26.73 13.35
N ARG A 536 -13.36 -25.79 13.14
CA ARG A 536 -11.91 -26.05 13.29
C ARG A 536 -11.53 -26.37 14.73
N GLU A 537 -12.11 -25.70 15.71
CA GLU A 537 -11.88 -25.97 17.13
C GLU A 537 -12.37 -27.39 17.51
N LEU A 538 -13.54 -27.80 16.99
CA LEU A 538 -14.04 -29.16 17.16
C LEU A 538 -13.13 -30.20 16.51
N GLN A 539 -12.62 -29.94 15.30
CA GLN A 539 -11.66 -30.83 14.64
C GLN A 539 -10.37 -30.97 15.45
N PHE A 540 -9.87 -29.86 16.02
CA PHE A 540 -8.68 -29.89 16.87
C PHE A 540 -8.89 -30.75 18.13
N LEU A 541 -10.04 -30.60 18.80
CA LEU A 541 -10.39 -31.42 19.97
C LEU A 541 -10.56 -32.91 19.61
N GLU A 542 -11.12 -33.21 18.42
CA GLU A 542 -11.24 -34.58 17.93
C GLU A 542 -9.86 -35.20 17.65
N GLU A 543 -8.95 -34.44 17.03
CA GLU A 543 -7.58 -34.87 16.76
C GLU A 543 -6.77 -35.07 18.05
N GLU A 544 -6.90 -34.17 19.03
CA GLU A 544 -6.28 -34.30 20.35
C GLU A 544 -6.79 -35.55 21.10
N SER A 545 -8.10 -35.82 21.02
CA SER A 545 -8.70 -37.01 21.62
C SER A 545 -8.23 -38.31 20.97
N ALA A 546 -7.94 -38.29 19.67
CA ALA A 546 -7.42 -39.44 18.93
C ALA A 546 -5.95 -39.73 19.25
N GLN A 547 -5.17 -38.72 19.62
CA GLN A 547 -3.75 -38.87 19.98
C GLN A 547 -3.54 -39.29 21.45
N GLY A 548 -4.46 -38.96 22.35
CA GLY A 548 -4.39 -39.27 23.79
C GLY A 548 -4.12 -40.74 24.21
N PRO A 549 -4.58 -41.78 23.49
CA PRO A 549 -4.36 -43.18 23.92
C PRO A 549 -2.89 -43.65 23.80
N TRP A 550 -2.09 -43.03 22.92
CA TRP A 550 -0.74 -43.51 22.61
C TRP A 550 0.35 -43.00 23.56
N LEU A 551 0.05 -41.99 24.39
CA LEU A 551 0.99 -41.42 25.35
C LEU A 551 0.96 -42.10 26.73
N ASN A 552 -0.02 -42.97 26.99
CA ASN A 552 -0.18 -43.69 28.27
C ASN A 552 0.15 -45.19 28.19
N ALA A 553 0.63 -45.68 27.05
CA ALA A 553 1.12 -47.05 26.85
C ALA A 553 2.63 -47.03 26.59
#